data_AF-A0A1I5GP25-F1
#
_entry.id   AF-A0A1I5GP25-F1
#
_cell.length_a   1.000
_cell.length_b   1.000
_cell.length_c   1.000
_cell.angle_alpha   90.00
_cell.angle_beta   90.00
_cell.angle_gamma   90.00
#
_symmetry.space_group_name_H-M   'P 1'
#
loop_
_entity.id
_entity.type
_entity.pdbx_description
1 polymer ?
#
loop_
_entity_poly.entity_id
_entity_poly.type
_entity_poly.pdbx_seq_one_letter_code
_entity_poly.pdbx_strand_id
1 'polypeptide(L)'
;MCRRDGAAWGIVGAGLTWTDPAARPPKPEKTAKDTRAVNSVNEALQLYPELAILVGIQTLWTFWILTDPLGRPEWLVGVVSWPEHSDALWIADRQHALAARLLVATPSGGIVWQSSGTLAATIDALSNLPAPGTPGAPCEVLKPGPFWPPARLC
;
A
#
# COMPACT_ATOMS: atom_id res chain seq x y z
N MET A 1 -36.03 47.05 7.45
CA MET A 1 -35.03 48.13 7.58
C MET A 1 -33.94 47.88 6.55
N CYS A 2 -33.76 48.82 5.61
CA CYS A 2 -32.66 48.97 4.64
C CYS A 2 -32.45 47.95 3.49
N ARG A 3 -32.80 48.38 2.25
CA ARG A 3 -31.94 48.58 1.04
C ARG A 3 -30.84 47.53 0.75
N ARG A 4 -30.49 47.16 -0.49
CA ARG A 4 -30.54 47.85 -1.80
C ARG A 4 -30.20 46.82 -2.89
N ASP A 5 -30.54 47.18 -4.11
CA ASP A 5 -30.21 46.57 -5.40
C ASP A 5 -28.76 46.08 -5.56
N GLY A 6 -28.60 45.02 -6.36
CA GLY A 6 -27.31 44.53 -6.82
C GLY A 6 -27.39 43.26 -7.68
N ALA A 7 -28.36 43.15 -8.58
CA ALA A 7 -28.36 42.09 -9.58
C ALA A 7 -27.46 42.52 -10.76
N ALA A 8 -26.30 41.87 -10.92
CA ALA A 8 -25.47 42.02 -12.10
C ALA A 8 -25.71 40.82 -13.04
N TRP A 9 -26.10 41.11 -14.28
CA TRP A 9 -26.17 40.12 -15.35
C TRP A 9 -24.78 39.96 -15.96
N GLY A 10 -24.23 38.76 -15.92
CA GLY A 10 -23.06 38.38 -16.71
C GLY A 10 -23.50 37.50 -17.88
N ILE A 11 -23.18 37.90 -19.10
CA ILE A 11 -23.34 37.05 -20.29
C ILE A 11 -21.98 36.43 -20.59
N VAL A 12 -21.88 35.10 -20.51
CA VAL A 12 -20.83 34.32 -21.16
C VAL A 12 -21.53 33.20 -21.94
N GLY A 13 -21.03 32.92 -23.15
CA GLY A 13 -21.72 32.20 -24.21
C GLY A 13 -22.52 30.94 -23.83
N ALA A 14 -23.71 30.86 -24.43
CA ALA A 14 -24.54 29.67 -24.67
C ALA A 14 -24.89 28.78 -23.46
N GLY A 15 -25.70 29.31 -22.53
CA GLY A 15 -26.48 28.50 -21.59
C GLY A 15 -26.87 29.25 -20.32
N LEU A 16 -28.17 29.44 -20.08
CA LEU A 16 -28.69 29.96 -18.80
C LEU A 16 -28.70 28.81 -17.78
N THR A 17 -27.83 28.85 -16.78
CA THR A 17 -27.93 27.96 -15.61
C THR A 17 -27.96 28.77 -14.32
N TRP A 18 -28.94 28.46 -13.47
CA TRP A 18 -29.13 29.00 -12.13
C TRP A 18 -28.01 28.47 -11.21
N THR A 19 -27.21 29.33 -10.61
CA THR A 19 -26.25 28.94 -9.56
C THR A 19 -26.80 29.33 -8.20
N ASP A 20 -27.12 28.33 -7.38
CA ASP A 20 -27.50 28.48 -5.98
C ASP A 20 -26.29 29.00 -5.16
N PRO A 21 -26.37 30.18 -4.52
CA PRO A 21 -25.29 30.69 -3.68
C PRO A 21 -25.10 29.90 -2.37
N ALA A 22 -25.93 28.90 -2.08
CA ALA A 22 -25.78 27.98 -0.94
C ALA A 22 -25.10 26.64 -1.30
N ALA A 23 -24.73 26.41 -2.56
CA ALA A 23 -24.01 25.21 -2.97
C ALA A 23 -22.56 25.26 -2.48
N ARG A 24 -22.31 24.66 -1.30
CA ARG A 24 -20.96 24.35 -0.81
C ARG A 24 -20.19 23.65 -1.95
N PRO A 25 -18.97 24.10 -2.32
CA PRO A 25 -18.19 23.40 -3.33
C PRO A 25 -18.02 21.95 -2.90
N PRO A 26 -18.12 20.96 -3.81
CA PRO A 26 -17.80 19.59 -3.46
C PRO A 26 -16.40 19.58 -2.85
N LYS A 27 -16.31 19.08 -1.62
CA LYS A 27 -15.06 18.85 -0.89
C LYS A 27 -14.12 18.12 -1.85
N PRO A 28 -12.83 18.48 -1.97
CA PRO A 28 -11.91 17.73 -2.81
C PRO A 28 -11.92 16.28 -2.33
N GLU A 29 -12.61 15.44 -3.10
CA GLU A 29 -12.63 14.01 -2.93
C GLU A 29 -11.19 13.59 -3.12
N LYS A 30 -10.55 13.13 -2.04
CA LYS A 30 -9.17 12.64 -2.07
C LYS A 30 -9.11 11.59 -3.17
N THR A 31 -8.55 11.98 -4.31
CA THR A 31 -8.26 11.08 -5.42
C THR A 31 -7.07 10.23 -4.99
N ALA A 32 -7.30 9.30 -4.07
CA ALA A 32 -6.46 8.12 -3.90
C ALA A 32 -6.78 7.20 -5.08
N LYS A 33 -6.41 7.64 -6.28
CA LYS A 33 -6.73 6.92 -7.51
C LYS A 33 -5.67 7.20 -8.55
N ASP A 34 -4.49 6.64 -8.32
CA ASP A 34 -3.63 6.14 -9.38
C ASP A 34 -2.64 5.11 -8.81
N THR A 35 -3.15 4.13 -8.07
CA THR A 35 -2.43 2.85 -7.98
C THR A 35 -2.67 2.14 -9.30
N ARG A 36 -1.81 2.40 -10.29
CA ARG A 36 -1.84 1.65 -11.55
C ARG A 36 -1.46 0.21 -11.24
N ALA A 37 -2.49 -0.63 -11.12
CA ALA A 37 -2.37 -2.01 -10.73
C ALA A 37 -1.82 -2.88 -11.87
N VAL A 38 -1.05 -3.87 -11.43
CA VAL A 38 -0.47 -5.03 -12.13
C VAL A 38 0.81 -4.77 -12.90
N ASN A 39 1.93 -5.12 -12.26
CA ASN A 39 3.13 -5.59 -12.94
C ASN A 39 3.47 -6.96 -12.32
N SER A 40 3.38 -7.99 -13.17
CA SER A 40 3.30 -9.41 -12.79
C SER A 40 4.49 -9.89 -11.94
N VAL A 41 4.37 -11.06 -11.31
CA VAL A 41 5.50 -11.76 -10.65
C VAL A 41 6.75 -11.76 -11.56
N ASN A 42 6.56 -11.94 -12.86
CA ASN A 42 7.65 -11.92 -13.83
C ASN A 42 8.38 -10.57 -13.88
N GLU A 43 7.67 -9.45 -13.82
CA GLU A 43 8.28 -8.12 -13.81
C GLU A 43 9.00 -7.83 -12.51
N ALA A 44 8.44 -8.26 -11.37
CA ALA A 44 9.13 -8.19 -10.09
C ALA A 44 10.46 -8.97 -10.13
N LEU A 45 10.49 -10.15 -10.75
CA LEU A 45 11.69 -10.96 -10.93
C LEU A 45 12.70 -10.34 -11.91
N GLN A 46 12.26 -9.58 -12.91
CA GLN A 46 13.17 -8.84 -13.79
C GLN A 46 13.89 -7.70 -13.05
N LEU A 47 13.19 -7.02 -12.13
CA LEU A 47 13.78 -5.95 -11.31
C LEU A 47 14.67 -6.50 -10.19
N TYR A 48 14.20 -7.56 -9.53
CA TYR A 48 14.82 -8.21 -8.39
C TYR A 48 14.81 -9.73 -8.55
N PRO A 49 15.79 -10.30 -9.28
CA PRO A 49 15.90 -11.75 -9.48
C PRO A 49 15.98 -12.55 -8.17
N GLU A 50 16.43 -11.92 -7.09
CA GLU A 50 16.54 -12.50 -5.75
C GLU A 50 15.17 -12.98 -5.22
N LEU A 51 14.06 -12.39 -5.69
CA LEU A 51 12.70 -12.77 -5.32
C LEU A 51 12.32 -14.18 -5.81
N ALA A 52 13.10 -14.78 -6.73
CA ALA A 52 12.87 -16.15 -7.21
C ALA A 52 12.87 -17.17 -6.06
N ILE A 53 13.62 -16.91 -4.99
CA ILE A 53 13.65 -17.75 -3.79
C ILE A 53 12.26 -17.80 -3.14
N LEU A 54 11.63 -16.64 -2.95
CA LEU A 54 10.30 -16.54 -2.33
C LEU A 54 9.21 -17.16 -3.22
N VAL A 55 9.27 -16.90 -4.53
CA VAL A 55 8.32 -17.47 -5.51
C VAL A 55 8.47 -18.99 -5.60
N GLY A 56 9.69 -19.52 -5.48
CA GLY A 56 9.96 -20.96 -5.47
C GLY A 56 9.41 -21.68 -4.23
N ILE A 57 9.37 -21.00 -3.08
CA ILE A 57 8.78 -21.53 -1.84
C ILE A 57 7.24 -21.43 -1.87
N GLN A 58 6.72 -20.32 -2.40
CA GLN A 58 5.30 -20.04 -2.39
C GLN A 58 4.88 -19.35 -3.70
N THR A 59 4.06 -20.02 -4.51
CA THR A 59 3.68 -19.51 -5.83
C THR A 59 2.60 -18.43 -5.77
N LEU A 60 2.01 -18.18 -4.60
CA LEU A 60 0.91 -17.23 -4.40
C LEU A 60 1.36 -15.78 -4.13
N TRP A 61 2.66 -15.50 -4.22
CA TRP A 61 3.14 -14.11 -4.12
C TRP A 61 2.52 -13.24 -5.20
N THR A 62 1.95 -12.11 -4.76
CA THR A 62 1.46 -11.04 -5.63
C THR A 62 2.32 -9.82 -5.42
N PHE A 63 2.79 -9.21 -6.51
CA PHE A 63 3.63 -8.02 -6.46
C PHE A 63 2.95 -6.82 -7.14
N TRP A 64 3.17 -5.62 -6.61
CA TRP A 64 2.77 -4.36 -7.22
C TRP A 64 3.75 -3.24 -6.88
N ILE A 65 3.86 -2.26 -7.78
CA ILE A 65 4.66 -1.06 -7.56
C ILE A 65 3.76 0.01 -6.93
N LEU A 66 4.20 0.59 -5.82
CA LEU A 66 3.67 1.83 -5.30
C LEU A 66 4.45 2.98 -5.93
N THR A 67 3.72 3.94 -6.47
CA THR A 67 4.28 5.16 -7.03
C THR A 67 4.09 6.34 -6.08
N ASP A 68 5.04 7.26 -6.09
CA ASP A 68 4.92 8.54 -5.41
C ASP A 68 3.80 9.41 -6.03
N PRO A 69 3.43 10.55 -5.42
CA PRO A 69 2.45 11.47 -5.99
C PRO A 69 2.82 12.07 -7.35
N LEU A 70 4.08 11.94 -7.78
CA LEU A 70 4.59 12.37 -9.08
C LEU A 70 4.59 11.22 -10.11
N GLY A 71 4.09 10.04 -9.75
CA GLY A 71 4.00 8.86 -10.61
C GLY A 71 5.32 8.08 -10.73
N ARG A 72 6.32 8.33 -9.89
CA ARG A 72 7.61 7.62 -9.92
C ARG A 72 7.54 6.37 -9.06
N PRO A 73 8.11 5.23 -9.49
CA PRO A 73 8.20 4.04 -8.65
C PRO A 73 8.93 4.36 -7.34
N GLU A 74 8.25 4.14 -6.22
CA GLU A 74 8.78 4.42 -4.88
C GLU A 74 9.07 3.10 -4.14
N TRP A 75 8.18 2.12 -4.27
CA TRP A 75 8.32 0.82 -3.60
C TRP A 75 7.83 -0.32 -4.48
N LEU A 76 8.51 -1.45 -4.46
CA LEU A 76 7.92 -2.73 -4.88
C LEU A 76 7.38 -3.43 -3.62
N VAL A 77 6.12 -3.86 -3.68
CA VAL A 77 5.44 -4.54 -2.59
C VAL A 77 5.05 -5.93 -3.02
N GLY A 78 5.50 -6.93 -2.28
CA GLY A 78 5.05 -8.30 -2.39
C GLY A 78 4.14 -8.66 -1.22
N VAL A 79 3.06 -9.38 -1.48
CA VAL A 79 2.24 -9.99 -0.43
C VAL A 79 1.89 -11.42 -0.80
N VAL A 80 1.91 -12.30 0.19
CA VAL A 80 1.21 -13.59 0.14
C VAL A 80 0.30 -13.73 1.35
N SER A 81 -0.92 -14.18 1.09
CA SER A 81 -1.95 -14.34 2.13
C SER A 81 -2.20 -15.80 2.45
N TRP A 82 -2.39 -16.04 3.74
CA TRP A 82 -2.85 -17.27 4.37
C TRP A 82 -4.24 -17.00 5.00
N PRO A 83 -4.98 -18.03 5.47
CA PRO A 83 -6.31 -17.82 6.03
C PRO A 83 -6.37 -16.82 7.20
N GLU A 84 -5.37 -16.82 8.07
CA GLU A 84 -5.32 -15.96 9.27
C GLU A 84 -4.12 -15.01 9.29
N HIS A 85 -3.19 -15.17 8.35
CA HIS A 85 -1.93 -14.43 8.31
C HIS A 85 -1.64 -13.89 6.93
N SER A 86 -0.81 -12.85 6.84
CA SER A 86 -0.26 -12.39 5.56
C SER A 86 1.22 -12.07 5.73
N ASP A 87 2.03 -12.54 4.78
CA ASP A 87 3.42 -12.12 4.67
C ASP A 87 3.50 -10.98 3.67
N ALA A 88 4.16 -9.90 4.05
CA ALA A 88 4.39 -8.76 3.21
C ALA A 88 5.89 -8.45 3.13
N LEU A 89 6.31 -7.97 1.97
CA LEU A 89 7.66 -7.53 1.67
C LEU A 89 7.57 -6.17 0.97
N TRP A 90 8.23 -5.17 1.52
CA TRP A 90 8.41 -3.86 0.90
C TRP A 90 9.87 -3.65 0.54
N ILE A 91 10.10 -3.19 -0.67
CA ILE A 91 11.42 -3.04 -1.26
C ILE A 91 11.50 -1.62 -1.80
N ALA A 92 12.31 -0.77 -1.15
CA ALA A 92 12.71 0.50 -1.76
C ALA A 92 13.85 0.24 -2.74
N ASP A 93 14.87 -0.51 -2.29
CA ASP A 93 16.01 -0.92 -3.09
C ASP A 93 16.67 -2.18 -2.48
N ARG A 94 17.84 -2.58 -2.99
CA ARG A 94 18.58 -3.76 -2.50
C ARG A 94 19.15 -3.61 -1.09
N GLN A 95 19.34 -2.38 -0.62
CA GLN A 95 19.87 -2.06 0.71
C GLN A 95 18.76 -1.81 1.74
N HIS A 96 17.56 -1.45 1.26
CA HIS A 96 16.43 -1.06 2.10
C HIS A 96 15.18 -1.86 1.73
N ALA A 97 14.95 -2.91 2.52
CA ALA A 97 13.76 -3.75 2.48
C ALA A 97 13.20 -3.96 3.90
N LEU A 98 11.91 -4.24 3.96
CA LEU A 98 11.18 -4.62 5.16
C LEU A 98 10.29 -5.81 4.83
N ALA A 99 10.39 -6.89 5.59
CA ALA A 99 9.41 -7.96 5.58
C ALA A 99 8.68 -8.00 6.92
N ALA A 100 7.42 -8.43 6.88
CA ALA A 100 6.66 -8.69 8.08
C ALA A 100 5.59 -9.75 7.85
N ARG A 101 5.30 -10.51 8.90
CA ARG A 101 4.13 -11.38 9.00
C ARG A 101 3.08 -10.69 9.84
N LEU A 102 1.86 -10.72 9.32
CA LEU A 102 0.69 -10.14 9.94
C LEU A 102 -0.26 -11.20 10.41
N LEU A 103 -0.92 -10.92 11.53
CA LEU A 103 -2.17 -11.55 11.91
C LEU A 103 -3.32 -10.69 11.38
N VAL A 104 -4.13 -11.26 10.48
CA VAL A 104 -5.29 -10.61 9.85
C VAL A 104 -6.62 -11.11 10.43
N ALA A 105 -6.60 -12.17 11.22
CA ALA A 105 -7.79 -12.81 11.79
C ALA A 105 -8.48 -12.03 12.94
N THR A 106 -7.88 -10.94 13.45
CA THR A 106 -8.42 -10.20 14.60
C THR A 106 -8.72 -8.74 14.24
N PRO A 107 -9.76 -8.12 14.84
CA PRO A 107 -10.08 -6.70 14.60
C PRO A 107 -8.94 -5.75 14.98
N SER A 108 -8.06 -6.17 15.89
CA SER A 108 -6.87 -5.44 16.31
C SER A 108 -5.64 -5.74 15.45
N GLY A 109 -5.66 -6.86 14.71
CA GLY A 109 -4.57 -7.36 13.86
C GLY A 109 -3.19 -7.24 14.49
N GLY A 110 -2.16 -7.30 13.65
CA GLY A 110 -0.86 -6.77 14.02
C GLY A 110 0.30 -7.54 13.42
N ILE A 111 1.49 -6.98 13.62
CA ILE A 111 2.75 -7.58 13.20
C ILE A 111 3.13 -8.64 14.23
N VAL A 112 3.25 -9.89 13.81
CA VAL A 112 3.74 -11.00 14.65
C VAL A 112 5.23 -11.30 14.41
N TRP A 113 5.76 -10.79 13.31
CA TRP A 113 7.18 -10.88 12.97
C TRP A 113 7.57 -9.77 12.00
N GLN A 114 8.77 -9.24 12.12
CA GLN A 114 9.32 -8.27 11.17
C GLN A 114 10.84 -8.43 11.03
N SER A 115 11.36 -8.09 9.86
CA SER A 115 12.80 -8.01 9.56
C SER A 115 13.06 -6.89 8.57
N SER A 116 14.08 -6.07 8.81
CA SER A 116 14.45 -4.95 7.96
C SER A 116 15.96 -4.92 7.71
N GLY A 117 16.36 -4.46 6.53
CA GLY A 117 17.76 -4.32 6.15
C GLY A 117 17.93 -4.50 4.65
N THR A 118 19.02 -5.17 4.23
CA THR A 118 19.23 -5.49 2.82
C THR A 118 18.17 -6.47 2.32
N LEU A 119 17.78 -6.35 1.04
CA LEU A 119 16.80 -7.24 0.41
C LEU A 119 17.18 -8.71 0.57
N ALA A 120 18.46 -9.06 0.40
CA ALA A 120 18.93 -10.43 0.56
C ALA A 120 18.72 -10.96 1.98
N ALA A 121 19.10 -10.18 3.00
CA ALA A 121 18.92 -10.58 4.40
C ALA A 121 17.43 -10.68 4.77
N THR A 122 16.60 -9.78 4.24
CA THR A 122 15.15 -9.80 4.47
C THR A 122 14.48 -10.99 3.79
N ILE A 123 14.87 -11.33 2.56
CA ILE A 123 14.41 -12.53 1.84
C ILE A 123 14.81 -13.78 2.60
N ASP A 124 16.07 -13.88 3.03
CA ASP A 124 16.57 -15.03 3.79
C ASP A 124 15.77 -15.23 5.08
N ALA A 125 15.62 -14.16 5.87
CA ALA A 125 14.86 -14.18 7.11
C ALA A 125 13.39 -14.58 6.90
N LEU A 126 12.76 -14.10 5.82
CA LEU A 126 11.38 -14.45 5.48
C LEU A 126 11.25 -15.89 4.96
N SER A 127 12.23 -16.36 4.19
CA SER A 127 12.23 -17.72 3.62
C SER A 127 12.43 -18.81 4.67
N ASN A 128 13.16 -18.49 5.75
CA ASN A 128 13.36 -19.36 6.90
C ASN A 128 12.18 -19.35 7.88
N LEU A 129 11.15 -18.53 7.64
CA LEU A 129 10.00 -18.41 8.53
C LEU A 129 9.08 -19.64 8.38
N PRO A 130 8.82 -20.41 9.46
CA PRO A 130 7.91 -21.55 9.40
C PRO A 130 6.52 -21.10 8.93
N ALA A 131 5.79 -21.94 8.18
CA ALA A 131 4.45 -21.58 7.73
C ALA A 131 3.49 -21.34 8.93
N PRO A 132 2.49 -20.44 8.82
CA PRO A 132 1.54 -20.22 9.90
C PRO A 132 0.89 -21.52 10.39
N GLY A 133 0.75 -21.68 11.71
CA GLY A 133 0.19 -22.89 12.33
C GLY A 133 1.17 -24.07 12.45
N THR A 134 2.40 -23.96 11.97
CA THR A 134 3.45 -24.98 12.19
C THR A 134 4.25 -24.70 13.48
N PRO A 135 4.87 -25.72 14.10
CA PRO A 135 5.69 -25.52 15.28
C PRO A 135 6.80 -24.48 15.06
N GLY A 136 6.89 -23.50 15.95
CA GLY A 136 7.87 -22.40 15.86
C GLY A 136 7.45 -21.22 14.98
N ALA A 137 6.26 -21.26 14.36
CA ALA A 137 5.72 -20.09 13.66
C ALA A 137 5.42 -18.95 14.65
N PRO A 138 5.81 -17.70 14.36
CA PRO A 138 5.48 -16.56 15.20
C PRO A 138 3.96 -16.35 15.27
N CYS A 139 3.44 -16.24 16.49
CA CYS A 139 2.01 -16.05 16.77
C CYS A 139 1.74 -14.90 17.74
N GLU A 140 2.76 -14.40 18.45
CA GLU A 140 2.62 -13.29 19.39
C GLU A 140 2.66 -11.95 18.64
N VAL A 141 1.69 -11.06 18.93
CA VAL A 141 1.63 -9.73 18.30
C VAL A 141 2.68 -8.82 18.93
N LEU A 142 3.69 -8.45 18.15
CA LEU A 142 4.74 -7.50 18.51
C LEU A 142 4.24 -6.06 18.48
N LYS A 143 3.38 -5.74 17.49
CA LYS A 143 2.85 -4.39 17.30
C LYS A 143 1.41 -4.42 16.78
N PRO A 144 0.45 -3.81 17.50
CA PRO A 144 -0.92 -3.65 17.02
C PRO A 144 -1.03 -2.49 16.02
N GLY A 145 -2.07 -2.51 15.18
CA GLY A 145 -2.47 -1.34 14.37
C GLY A 145 -2.46 -1.56 12.86
N PRO A 146 -2.89 -0.54 12.09
CA PRO A 146 -2.98 -0.64 10.64
C PRO A 146 -1.59 -0.78 10.03
N PHE A 147 -1.45 -1.77 9.17
CA PHE A 147 -0.20 -2.12 8.53
C PHE A 147 -0.13 -1.49 7.14
N TRP A 148 0.51 -0.33 7.08
CA TRP A 148 0.94 0.33 5.85
C TRP A 148 2.46 0.47 5.92
N PRO A 149 3.21 0.45 4.79
CA PRO A 149 4.64 0.65 4.82
C PRO A 149 5.01 1.87 5.68
N PRO A 150 6.06 1.77 6.52
CA PRO A 150 6.49 2.90 7.30
C PRO A 150 6.79 4.08 6.38
N ALA A 151 6.32 5.27 6.74
CA ALA A 151 6.45 6.47 5.91
C ALA A 151 7.92 6.84 5.60
N ARG A 152 8.89 6.27 6.33
CA ARG A 152 10.33 6.30 6.05
C ARG A 152 10.99 5.04 6.64
N LEU A 153 11.80 4.35 5.83
CA LEU A 153 12.89 3.54 6.37
C LEU A 153 13.98 4.54 6.78
N CYS A 154 14.19 4.70 8.07
CA CYS A 154 15.19 5.60 8.64
C CYS A 154 16.51 4.85 8.85
#